data_AF-A0A7W1S7K3-F1
#
_entry.id   AF-A0A7W1S7K3-F1
#
_cell.length_a   1.000
_cell.length_b   1.000
_cell.length_c   1.000
_cell.angle_alpha   90.00
_cell.angle_beta   90.00
_cell.angle_gamma   90.00
#
_symmetry.space_group_name_H-M   'P 1'
#
loop_
_entity.id
_entity.type
_entity.pdbx_description
1 polymer ?
#
loop_
_entity_poly.entity_id
_entity_poly.type
_entity_poly.pdbx_seq_one_letter_code
_entity_poly.pdbx_strand_id
1 'polypeptide(L)'
;FNVIDGTNGRTLVGNLAAIALIPIGGNLLYYFRQMWSALTLLFANMTAYEDMQSTAYRDGVRGVLPVALVYRSPNGNFPRPVLMTFVIAVIIMILVGGNTSSAIPLYGIGVFAPIAFMGFSVQRHLNATKPKGYKVGAIGCFLIACLSVIIFVSQLIGKFSEGGWVIIPAFTILMILSHYFLLRPAGKRTDETAHHLIYDVSRMEGTMGELLMWQVKMIQTYRHNIKERYKRWRGVKEPAIQLDAYPPYEIHYDHH
;
A
#
# COMPACT_ATOMS: atom_id res chain seq x y z
N PHE A 1 19.77 3.66 -21.06
CA PHE A 1 18.90 4.21 -22.12
C PHE A 1 19.42 5.57 -22.62
N ASN A 2 20.70 5.63 -23.03
CA ASN A 2 21.20 6.73 -23.85
C ASN A 2 21.08 6.28 -25.31
N VAL A 3 19.95 6.55 -25.93
CA VAL A 3 19.88 6.71 -27.39
C VAL A 3 20.10 8.19 -27.64
N ILE A 4 21.35 8.61 -27.43
CA ILE A 4 21.86 9.89 -27.88
C ILE A 4 22.42 9.60 -29.27
N ASP A 5 21.57 9.85 -30.27
CA ASP A 5 21.95 10.50 -31.53
C ASP A 5 20.67 10.68 -32.37
N GLY A 6 20.21 11.94 -32.49
CA GLY A 6 19.09 12.34 -33.34
C GLY A 6 17.79 12.82 -32.67
N THR A 7 17.70 12.86 -31.33
CA THR A 7 16.42 13.14 -30.63
C THR A 7 16.21 14.58 -30.14
N ASN A 8 17.08 15.55 -30.43
CA ASN A 8 16.95 16.95 -29.96
C ASN A 8 16.66 17.08 -28.44
N GLY A 9 17.20 16.19 -27.62
CA GLY A 9 16.98 16.17 -26.16
C GLY A 9 15.57 15.70 -25.72
N ARG A 10 14.76 15.12 -26.62
CA ARG A 10 13.41 14.64 -26.31
C ARG A 10 13.44 13.24 -25.69
N THR A 11 12.52 12.98 -24.77
CA THR A 11 12.28 11.62 -24.25
C THR A 11 11.78 10.70 -25.37
N LEU A 12 11.91 9.37 -25.22
CA LEU A 12 11.44 8.39 -26.22
C LEU A 12 9.96 8.60 -26.58
N VAL A 13 9.13 8.81 -25.56
CA VAL A 13 7.70 9.10 -25.72
C VAL A 13 7.49 10.45 -26.42
N GLY A 14 8.32 11.45 -26.12
CA GLY A 14 8.32 12.74 -26.82
C GLY A 14 8.73 12.61 -28.28
N ASN A 15 9.66 11.71 -28.61
CA ASN A 15 10.09 11.50 -30.01
C ASN A 15 9.00 10.78 -30.82
N LEU A 16 8.38 9.75 -30.26
CA LEU A 16 7.24 9.07 -30.89
C LEU A 16 6.06 10.04 -31.12
N ALA A 17 5.77 10.89 -30.13
CA ALA A 17 4.77 11.93 -30.27
C ALA A 17 5.13 12.96 -31.35
N ALA A 18 6.40 13.33 -31.47
CA ALA A 18 6.87 14.25 -32.51
C ALA A 18 6.68 13.65 -33.91
N ILE A 19 7.10 12.40 -34.12
CA ILE A 19 6.95 11.71 -35.41
C ILE A 19 5.48 11.58 -35.80
N ALA A 20 4.60 11.25 -34.85
CA ALA A 20 3.18 11.04 -35.14
C ALA A 20 2.40 12.35 -35.32
N LEU A 21 2.64 13.37 -34.49
CA LEU A 21 1.75 14.53 -34.37
C LEU A 21 2.22 15.75 -35.16
N ILE A 22 3.53 15.92 -35.39
CA ILE A 22 4.04 17.07 -36.15
C ILE A 22 3.55 17.05 -37.60
N PRO A 23 3.52 15.90 -38.33
CA PRO A 23 3.00 15.88 -39.70
C PRO A 23 1.50 16.15 -39.80
N ILE A 24 0.73 15.83 -38.76
CA ILE A 24 -0.74 15.91 -38.78
C ILE A 24 -1.23 17.28 -38.29
N GLY A 25 -0.66 17.78 -37.19
CA GLY A 25 -1.15 18.98 -36.50
C GLY A 25 -0.03 19.90 -36.01
N GLY A 26 1.18 19.73 -36.52
CA GLY A 26 2.33 20.58 -36.22
C GLY A 26 2.75 20.57 -34.75
N ASN A 27 3.48 21.63 -34.37
CA ASN A 27 3.99 21.78 -33.00
C ASN A 27 2.88 22.01 -31.97
N LEU A 28 1.73 22.56 -32.37
CA LEU A 28 0.60 22.81 -31.46
C LEU A 28 0.06 21.50 -30.87
N LEU A 29 -0.21 20.51 -31.73
CA LEU A 29 -0.71 19.21 -31.31
C LEU A 29 0.31 18.44 -30.46
N TYR A 30 1.60 18.56 -30.80
CA TYR A 30 2.69 18.01 -30.02
C TYR A 30 2.76 18.57 -28.59
N TYR A 31 2.77 19.89 -28.44
CA TYR A 31 2.83 20.53 -27.12
C TYR A 31 1.55 20.31 -26.32
N PHE A 32 0.38 20.31 -26.99
CA PHE A 32 -0.88 19.96 -26.34
C PHE A 32 -0.82 18.56 -25.72
N ARG A 33 -0.38 17.55 -26.48
CA ARG A 33 -0.22 16.19 -25.96
C ARG A 33 0.80 16.11 -24.81
N GLN A 34 1.89 16.88 -24.88
CA GLN A 34 2.89 16.90 -23.81
C GLN A 34 2.32 17.50 -22.52
N MET A 35 1.62 18.63 -22.62
CA MET A 35 0.92 19.24 -21.48
C MET A 35 -0.18 18.33 -20.93
N TRP A 36 -0.98 17.72 -21.80
CA TRP A 36 -2.02 16.76 -21.39
C TRP A 36 -1.43 15.59 -20.61
N SER A 37 -0.28 15.06 -21.04
CA SER A 37 0.39 13.97 -20.34
C SER A 37 0.94 14.40 -18.98
N ALA A 38 1.46 15.61 -18.87
CA ALA A 38 1.90 16.16 -17.59
C ALA A 38 0.70 16.35 -16.64
N LEU A 39 -0.43 16.84 -17.17
CA LEU A 39 -1.67 17.00 -16.41
C LEU A 39 -2.23 15.66 -15.92
N THR A 40 -2.27 14.62 -16.76
CA THR A 40 -2.78 13.30 -16.32
C THR A 40 -1.87 12.66 -15.25
N LEU A 41 -0.55 12.83 -15.36
CA LEU A 41 0.38 12.41 -14.31
C LEU A 41 0.17 13.20 -13.00
N LEU A 42 -0.13 14.50 -13.09
CA LEU A 42 -0.46 15.31 -11.92
C LEU A 42 -1.75 14.85 -11.25
N PHE A 43 -2.80 14.57 -12.02
CA PHE A 43 -4.05 14.01 -11.47
C PHE A 43 -3.85 12.64 -10.82
N ALA A 44 -3.08 11.75 -11.47
CA ALA A 44 -2.75 10.44 -10.89
C ALA A 44 -2.03 10.58 -9.53
N ASN A 45 -1.13 11.56 -9.41
CA ASN A 45 -0.45 11.85 -8.16
C ASN A 45 -1.40 12.39 -7.08
N MET A 46 -2.39 13.22 -7.44
CA MET A 46 -3.39 13.73 -6.49
C MET A 46 -4.24 12.60 -5.90
N THR A 47 -4.70 11.66 -6.73
CA THR A 47 -5.42 10.47 -6.26
C THR A 47 -4.55 9.62 -5.33
N ALA A 48 -3.28 9.40 -5.68
CA ALA A 48 -2.35 8.66 -4.82
C ALA A 48 -2.16 9.31 -3.43
N TYR A 49 -2.13 10.63 -3.35
CA TYR A 49 -2.06 11.34 -2.06
C TYR A 49 -3.33 11.21 -1.23
N GLU A 50 -4.50 11.14 -1.85
CA GLU A 50 -5.77 10.92 -1.17
C GLU A 50 -5.85 9.49 -0.58
N ASP A 51 -5.50 8.48 -1.38
CA ASP A 51 -5.45 7.08 -0.94
C ASP A 51 -4.43 6.87 0.19
N MET A 52 -3.30 7.55 0.12
CA MET A 52 -2.29 7.52 1.15
C MET A 52 -2.80 8.08 2.48
N GLN A 53 -3.59 9.15 2.47
CA GLN A 53 -4.18 9.70 3.71
C GLN A 53 -5.08 8.68 4.38
N SER A 54 -5.99 8.07 3.63
CA SER A 54 -6.94 7.10 4.17
C SER A 54 -6.24 5.84 4.69
N THR A 55 -5.24 5.34 3.96
CA THR A 55 -4.52 4.12 4.33
C THR A 55 -3.59 4.34 5.53
N ALA A 56 -2.79 5.42 5.52
CA ALA A 56 -1.87 5.72 6.60
C ALA A 56 -2.60 6.03 7.92
N TYR A 57 -3.78 6.67 7.85
CA TYR A 57 -4.65 6.84 9.00
C TYR A 57 -5.05 5.48 9.61
N ARG A 58 -5.60 4.57 8.79
CA ARG A 58 -6.01 3.23 9.24
C ARG A 58 -4.84 2.44 9.83
N ASP A 59 -3.65 2.51 9.24
CA ASP A 59 -2.44 1.88 9.76
C ASP A 59 -1.95 2.49 11.06
N GLY A 60 -2.08 3.82 11.20
CA GLY A 60 -1.78 4.52 12.44
C GLY A 60 -2.70 4.06 13.57
N VAL A 61 -4.00 3.99 13.32
CA VAL A 61 -5.00 3.50 14.29
C VAL A 61 -4.71 2.06 14.72
N ARG A 62 -4.39 1.17 13.77
CA ARG A 62 -4.04 -0.24 14.04
C ARG A 62 -2.75 -0.41 14.87
N GLY A 63 -1.90 0.62 14.93
CA GLY A 63 -0.61 0.57 15.62
C GLY A 63 0.54 0.04 14.75
N VAL A 64 0.33 -0.06 13.44
CA VAL A 64 1.36 -0.41 12.44
C VAL A 64 2.25 0.81 12.15
N LEU A 65 1.65 2.00 12.15
CA LEU A 65 2.35 3.28 12.02
C LEU A 65 2.33 4.08 13.33
N PRO A 66 3.29 5.00 13.53
CA PRO A 66 3.34 5.86 14.72
C PRO A 66 2.05 6.66 14.92
N VAL A 67 1.62 6.81 16.18
CA VAL A 67 0.43 7.63 16.56
C VAL A 67 0.54 9.06 16.04
N ALA A 68 1.75 9.58 15.94
CA ALA A 68 2.00 10.93 15.44
C ALA A 68 1.44 11.16 14.03
N LEU A 69 1.26 10.14 13.20
CA LEU A 69 0.67 10.30 11.86
C LEU A 69 -0.87 10.40 11.89
N VAL A 70 -1.51 9.95 12.98
CA VAL A 70 -2.96 10.04 13.18
C VAL A 70 -3.32 11.44 13.66
N TYR A 71 -3.39 12.38 12.72
CA TYR A 71 -3.84 13.74 12.98
C TYR A 71 -4.84 14.16 11.91
N ARG A 72 -6.08 14.42 12.34
CA ARG A 72 -7.12 14.98 11.49
C ARG A 72 -7.13 16.50 11.67
N SER A 73 -6.92 17.22 10.58
CA SER A 73 -7.06 18.67 10.53
C SER A 73 -8.54 19.09 10.66
N PRO A 74 -8.84 20.32 11.10
CA PRO A 74 -10.21 20.86 11.08
C PRO A 74 -10.89 20.77 9.71
N ASN A 75 -10.12 20.83 8.62
CA ASN A 75 -10.62 20.72 7.23
C ASN A 75 -10.95 19.28 6.82
N GLY A 76 -10.84 18.31 7.73
CA GLY A 76 -11.16 16.90 7.48
C GLY A 76 -10.03 16.09 6.85
N ASN A 77 -8.90 16.71 6.48
CA ASN A 77 -7.75 16.05 5.85
C ASN A 77 -6.71 15.53 6.86
N PHE A 78 -5.82 14.65 6.41
CA PHE A 78 -4.72 14.10 7.20
C PHE A 78 -3.37 14.60 6.65
N PRO A 79 -2.85 15.76 7.11
CA PRO A 79 -1.69 16.38 6.48
C PRO A 79 -0.36 15.67 6.77
N ARG A 80 -0.23 15.00 7.93
CA ARG A 80 1.03 14.36 8.33
C ARG A 80 1.42 13.17 7.42
N PRO A 81 0.51 12.27 7.04
CA PRO A 81 0.77 11.27 6.00
C PRO A 81 1.20 11.86 4.65
N VAL A 82 0.57 12.95 4.21
CA VAL A 82 0.93 13.61 2.94
C VAL A 82 2.37 14.12 2.98
N LEU A 83 2.74 14.81 4.06
CA LEU A 83 4.09 15.33 4.24
C LEU A 83 5.13 14.21 4.30
N MET A 84 4.84 13.13 5.02
CA MET A 84 5.73 11.96 5.09
C MET A 84 5.94 11.35 3.70
N THR A 85 4.87 11.15 2.94
CA THR A 85 4.94 10.59 1.59
C THR A 85 5.66 11.51 0.63
N PHE A 86 5.46 12.82 0.72
CA PHE A 86 6.20 13.80 -0.05
C PHE A 86 7.71 13.72 0.22
N VAL A 87 8.12 13.69 1.49
CA VAL A 87 9.54 13.56 1.88
C VAL A 87 10.14 12.26 1.34
N ILE A 88 9.43 11.13 1.49
CA ILE A 88 9.87 9.83 0.97
C ILE A 88 9.98 9.86 -0.56
N ALA A 89 9.00 10.42 -1.25
CA ALA A 89 8.99 10.53 -2.71
C ALA A 89 10.18 11.38 -3.21
N VAL A 90 10.49 12.49 -2.53
CA VAL A 90 11.66 13.33 -2.84
C VAL A 90 12.96 12.56 -2.64
N ILE A 91 13.11 11.82 -1.53
CA ILE A 91 14.29 10.98 -1.27
C ILE A 91 14.45 9.94 -2.38
N ILE A 92 13.38 9.22 -2.73
CA ILE A 92 13.42 8.22 -3.82
C ILE A 92 13.77 8.87 -5.14
N MET A 93 13.19 10.03 -5.46
CA MET A 93 13.48 10.76 -6.70
C MET A 93 14.96 11.16 -6.81
N ILE A 94 15.57 11.62 -5.71
CA ILE A 94 16.99 11.94 -5.65
C ILE A 94 17.85 10.68 -5.82
N LEU A 95 17.50 9.57 -5.14
CA LEU A 95 18.23 8.31 -5.24
C LEU A 95 18.18 7.69 -6.64
N VAL A 96 17.04 7.83 -7.34
CA VAL A 96 16.84 7.33 -8.70
C VAL A 96 17.47 8.25 -9.75
N GLY A 97 17.81 9.49 -9.40
CA GLY A 97 18.43 10.46 -10.31
C GLY A 97 17.55 10.82 -11.51
N GLY A 98 16.22 10.75 -11.36
CA GLY A 98 15.26 11.03 -12.44
C GLY A 98 15.16 9.96 -13.53
N ASN A 99 15.85 8.82 -13.41
CA ASN A 99 15.71 7.70 -14.35
C ASN A 99 14.46 6.87 -14.06
N THR A 100 13.38 7.18 -14.79
CA THR A 100 12.10 6.47 -14.64
C THR A 100 12.20 4.96 -14.86
N SER A 101 13.11 4.49 -15.72
CA SER A 101 13.25 3.04 -16.00
C SER A 101 13.65 2.23 -14.78
N SER A 102 14.44 2.83 -13.89
CA SER A 102 14.89 2.24 -12.63
C SER A 102 13.86 2.37 -11.50
N ALA A 103 12.89 3.28 -11.62
CA ALA A 103 11.79 3.41 -10.66
C ALA A 103 10.61 2.47 -10.95
N ILE A 104 10.39 2.06 -12.20
CA ILE A 104 9.29 1.16 -12.59
C ILE A 104 9.23 -0.12 -11.72
N PRO A 105 10.34 -0.81 -11.42
CA PRO A 105 10.30 -2.01 -10.56
C PRO A 105 9.73 -1.74 -9.15
N LEU A 106 9.98 -0.56 -8.56
CA LEU A 106 9.46 -0.21 -7.23
C LEU A 106 7.92 -0.13 -7.22
N TYR A 107 7.33 0.36 -8.32
CA TYR A 107 5.87 0.37 -8.48
C TYR A 107 5.28 -1.04 -8.50
N GLY A 108 6.00 -2.00 -9.06
CA GLY A 108 5.58 -3.40 -9.11
C GLY A 108 5.29 -4.00 -7.73
N ILE A 109 6.08 -3.66 -6.72
CA ILE A 109 5.86 -4.05 -5.33
C ILE A 109 4.57 -3.47 -4.79
N GLY A 110 4.37 -2.16 -5.02
CA GLY A 110 3.24 -1.42 -4.47
C GLY A 110 1.90 -1.90 -5.02
N VAL A 111 1.87 -2.43 -6.25
CA VAL A 111 0.62 -2.83 -6.90
C VAL A 111 0.42 -4.33 -6.93
N PHE A 112 1.40 -5.10 -7.41
CA PHE A 112 1.18 -6.53 -7.64
C PHE A 112 1.24 -7.35 -6.35
N ALA A 113 1.99 -6.93 -5.33
CA ALA A 113 2.02 -7.66 -4.06
C ALA A 113 0.67 -7.53 -3.30
N PRO A 114 0.08 -6.33 -3.11
CA PRO A 114 -1.25 -6.22 -2.51
C PRO A 114 -2.35 -6.94 -3.29
N ILE A 115 -2.33 -6.89 -4.63
CA ILE A 115 -3.29 -7.64 -5.45
C ILE A 115 -3.17 -9.15 -5.21
N ALA A 116 -1.95 -9.68 -5.15
CA ALA A 116 -1.73 -11.09 -4.86
C ALA A 116 -2.21 -11.47 -3.45
N PHE A 117 -1.85 -10.69 -2.42
CA PHE A 117 -2.28 -10.94 -1.05
C PHE A 117 -3.81 -10.83 -0.89
N MET A 118 -4.43 -9.83 -1.50
CA MET A 118 -5.88 -9.67 -1.50
C MET A 118 -6.56 -10.84 -2.21
N GLY A 119 -6.10 -11.20 -3.42
CA GLY A 119 -6.67 -12.32 -4.17
C GLY A 119 -6.62 -13.65 -3.41
N PHE A 120 -5.48 -13.99 -2.79
CA PHE A 120 -5.36 -15.20 -1.97
C PHE A 120 -6.21 -15.14 -0.68
N SER A 121 -6.28 -13.98 -0.02
CA SER A 121 -7.06 -13.83 1.21
C SER A 121 -8.57 -13.90 0.96
N VAL A 122 -9.06 -13.27 -0.10
CA VAL A 122 -10.47 -13.34 -0.52
C VAL A 122 -10.82 -14.74 -0.98
N GLN A 123 -9.95 -15.41 -1.76
CA GLN A 123 -10.15 -16.80 -2.14
C GLN A 123 -10.29 -17.70 -0.89
N ARG A 124 -9.38 -17.56 0.08
CA ARG A 124 -9.43 -18.31 1.34
C ARG A 124 -10.72 -18.03 2.11
N HIS A 125 -11.14 -16.76 2.18
CA HIS A 125 -12.38 -16.37 2.82
C HIS A 125 -13.60 -17.02 2.15
N LEU A 126 -13.71 -16.94 0.83
CA LEU A 126 -14.80 -17.57 0.06
C LEU A 126 -14.86 -19.09 0.23
N ASN A 127 -13.71 -19.75 0.30
CA ASN A 127 -13.64 -21.19 0.55
C ASN A 127 -14.06 -21.58 1.98
N ALA A 128 -13.91 -20.67 2.94
CA ALA A 128 -14.31 -20.88 4.33
C ALA A 128 -15.82 -20.61 4.54
N THR A 129 -16.33 -19.49 4.01
CA THR A 129 -17.74 -19.08 4.18
C THR A 129 -18.70 -19.79 3.22
N LYS A 130 -18.20 -20.27 2.07
CA LYS A 130 -18.94 -21.02 1.05
C LYS A 130 -20.30 -20.41 0.66
N PRO A 131 -20.41 -19.10 0.35
CA PRO A 131 -21.66 -18.47 -0.09
C PRO A 131 -22.15 -19.04 -1.43
N LYS A 132 -23.42 -18.80 -1.79
CA LYS A 132 -23.96 -19.28 -3.08
C LYS A 132 -23.10 -18.75 -4.24
N GLY A 133 -22.65 -19.65 -5.13
CA GLY A 133 -21.79 -19.29 -6.26
C GLY A 133 -20.31 -19.04 -5.95
N TYR A 134 -19.84 -19.30 -4.72
CA TYR A 134 -18.46 -18.96 -4.29
C TYR A 134 -17.36 -19.53 -5.18
N LYS A 135 -17.59 -20.69 -5.83
CA LYS A 135 -16.57 -21.38 -6.64
C LYS A 135 -16.04 -20.52 -7.77
N VAL A 136 -16.93 -19.80 -8.48
CA VAL A 136 -16.53 -18.94 -9.61
C VAL A 136 -15.72 -17.74 -9.09
N GLY A 137 -16.19 -17.10 -8.02
CA GLY A 137 -15.48 -15.99 -7.38
C GLY A 137 -14.11 -16.40 -6.82
N ALA A 138 -14.02 -17.58 -6.21
CA ALA A 138 -12.78 -18.11 -5.65
C ALA A 138 -11.76 -18.45 -6.76
N ILE A 139 -12.20 -19.06 -7.87
CA ILE A 139 -11.34 -19.33 -9.03
C ILE A 139 -10.87 -18.02 -9.65
N GLY A 140 -11.76 -17.04 -9.83
CA GLY A 140 -11.40 -15.72 -10.35
C GLY A 140 -10.34 -15.01 -9.49
N CYS A 141 -10.55 -14.96 -8.17
CA CYS A 141 -9.58 -14.36 -7.24
C CYS A 141 -8.23 -15.08 -7.26
N PHE A 142 -8.24 -16.41 -7.39
CA PHE A 142 -7.03 -17.21 -7.51
C PHE A 142 -6.24 -16.91 -8.79
N LEU A 143 -6.93 -16.85 -9.93
CA LEU A 143 -6.30 -16.55 -11.22
C LEU A 143 -5.68 -15.15 -11.21
N ILE A 144 -6.38 -14.16 -10.66
CA ILE A 144 -5.86 -12.80 -10.50
C ILE A 144 -4.62 -12.79 -9.60
N ALA A 145 -4.67 -13.51 -8.47
CA ALA A 145 -3.52 -13.61 -7.57
C ALA A 145 -2.30 -14.25 -8.25
N CYS A 146 -2.50 -15.36 -8.94
CA CYS A 146 -1.45 -16.06 -9.69
C CYS A 146 -0.86 -15.19 -10.80
N LEU A 147 -1.69 -14.51 -11.58
CA LEU A 147 -1.23 -13.58 -12.63
C LEU A 147 -0.43 -12.43 -12.03
N SER A 148 -0.88 -11.88 -10.90
CA SER A 148 -0.18 -10.81 -10.18
C SER A 148 1.21 -11.27 -9.71
N VAL A 149 1.31 -12.50 -9.16
CA VAL A 149 2.60 -13.10 -8.78
C VAL A 149 3.51 -13.28 -9.99
N ILE A 150 2.98 -13.77 -11.11
CA ILE A 150 3.77 -13.95 -12.34
C ILE A 150 4.32 -12.62 -12.84
N ILE A 151 3.49 -11.56 -12.87
CA ILE A 151 3.93 -10.23 -13.29
C ILE A 151 4.96 -9.65 -12.31
N PHE A 152 4.75 -9.82 -11.00
CA PHE A 152 5.71 -9.37 -9.99
C PHE A 152 7.07 -10.05 -10.16
N VAL A 153 7.09 -11.37 -10.33
CA VAL A 153 8.32 -12.15 -10.53
C VAL A 153 8.98 -11.81 -11.87
N SER A 154 8.20 -11.61 -12.94
CA SER A 154 8.76 -11.25 -14.26
C SER A 154 9.40 -9.87 -14.25
N GLN A 155 8.87 -8.90 -13.49
CA GLN A 155 9.50 -7.59 -13.30
C GLN A 155 10.81 -7.69 -12.51
N LEU A 156 10.84 -8.54 -11.48
CA LEU A 156 12.02 -8.76 -10.65
C LEU A 156 13.17 -9.39 -11.47
N ILE A 157 12.87 -10.39 -12.29
CA ILE A 157 13.86 -11.07 -13.14
C ILE A 157 14.22 -10.20 -14.35
N GLY A 158 13.22 -9.70 -15.08
CA GLY A 158 13.41 -9.02 -16.36
C GLY A 158 14.13 -7.68 -16.25
N LYS A 159 14.02 -6.99 -15.11
CA LYS A 159 14.73 -5.74 -14.85
C LYS A 159 15.85 -5.87 -13.82
N PHE A 160 16.32 -7.09 -13.52
CA PHE A 160 17.32 -7.31 -12.48
C PHE A 160 18.57 -6.43 -12.69
N SER A 161 19.08 -6.35 -13.92
CA SER A 161 20.23 -5.52 -14.30
C SER A 161 19.96 -4.01 -14.29
N GLU A 162 18.70 -3.58 -14.37
CA GLU A 162 18.29 -2.16 -14.39
C GLU A 162 17.89 -1.61 -13.01
N GLY A 163 17.99 -2.44 -11.95
CA GLY A 163 17.60 -2.09 -10.58
C GLY A 163 16.43 -2.88 -10.02
N GLY A 164 15.96 -3.93 -10.71
CA GLY A 164 14.91 -4.83 -10.20
C GLY A 164 15.29 -5.52 -8.89
N TRP A 165 16.59 -5.69 -8.61
CA TRP A 165 17.07 -6.21 -7.33
C TRP A 165 16.70 -5.30 -6.14
N VAL A 166 16.51 -3.99 -6.34
CA VAL A 166 16.15 -3.02 -5.29
C VAL A 166 14.78 -3.34 -4.67
N ILE A 167 13.94 -4.09 -5.40
CA ILE A 167 12.65 -4.57 -4.91
C ILE A 167 12.80 -5.37 -3.62
N ILE A 168 13.75 -6.29 -3.58
CA ILE A 168 13.92 -7.22 -2.46
C ILE A 168 14.23 -6.47 -1.16
N PRO A 169 15.30 -5.65 -1.06
CA PRO A 169 15.59 -4.92 0.15
C PRO A 169 14.50 -3.90 0.48
N ALA A 170 13.89 -3.22 -0.51
CA ALA A 170 12.80 -2.28 -0.25
C ALA A 170 11.61 -2.98 0.42
N PHE A 171 11.15 -4.10 -0.12
CA PHE A 171 10.05 -4.87 0.45
C PHE A 171 10.40 -5.45 1.82
N THR A 172 11.61 -6.00 1.98
CA THR A 172 12.09 -6.53 3.26
C THR A 172 12.18 -5.43 4.33
N ILE A 173 12.72 -4.26 4.00
CA ILE A 173 12.81 -3.12 4.92
C ILE A 173 11.41 -2.66 5.33
N LEU A 174 10.47 -2.50 4.39
CA LEU A 174 9.09 -2.12 4.70
C LEU A 174 8.42 -3.12 5.65
N MET A 175 8.57 -4.42 5.38
CA MET A 175 8.03 -5.48 6.22
C MET A 175 8.64 -5.49 7.62
N ILE A 176 9.96 -5.39 7.73
CA ILE A 176 10.67 -5.35 9.02
C ILE A 176 10.27 -4.10 9.79
N LEU A 177 10.23 -2.93 9.15
CA LEU A 177 9.89 -1.66 9.78
C LEU A 177 8.46 -1.66 10.31
N SER A 178 7.52 -2.18 9.52
CA SER A 178 6.12 -2.38 9.92
C SER A 178 6.00 -3.28 11.16
N HIS A 179 6.65 -4.45 11.15
CA HIS A 179 6.65 -5.36 12.30
C HIS A 179 7.35 -4.76 13.52
N TYR A 180 8.43 -4.02 13.30
CA TYR A 180 9.19 -3.35 14.35
C TYR A 180 8.35 -2.29 15.06
N PHE A 181 7.66 -1.42 14.32
CA PHE A 181 6.75 -0.43 14.91
C PHE A 181 5.60 -1.09 15.66
N LEU A 182 5.01 -2.14 15.09
CA LEU A 182 3.92 -2.88 15.72
C LEU A 182 4.36 -3.54 17.05
N LEU A 183 5.53 -4.17 17.09
CA LEU A 183 6.01 -4.88 18.27
C LEU A 183 6.52 -3.93 19.37
N ARG A 184 6.94 -2.72 19.03
CA ARG A 184 7.35 -1.70 20.00
C ARG A 184 6.19 -1.30 20.94
N PRO A 185 6.49 -0.68 22.10
CA PRO A 185 5.46 -0.16 23.00
C PRO A 185 4.59 0.90 22.32
N ALA A 186 5.16 1.68 21.39
CA ALA A 186 4.43 2.67 20.59
C ALA A 186 3.31 2.10 19.71
N GLY A 187 3.40 0.82 19.31
CA GLY A 187 2.36 0.12 18.55
C GLY A 187 1.24 -0.49 19.41
N LYS A 188 1.32 -0.39 20.75
CA LYS A 188 0.25 -0.86 21.64
C LYS A 188 -0.95 0.07 21.52
N ARG A 189 -2.12 -0.51 21.27
CA ARG A 189 -3.41 0.18 21.28
C ARG A 189 -4.29 -0.49 22.33
N THR A 190 -4.63 0.24 23.40
CA THR A 190 -5.68 -0.17 24.32
C THR A 190 -7.03 0.12 23.69
N ASP A 191 -8.10 -0.55 24.15
CA ASP A 191 -9.46 -0.29 23.65
C ASP A 191 -9.85 1.19 23.83
N GLU A 192 -9.49 1.83 24.95
CA GLU A 192 -9.70 3.27 25.16
C GLU A 192 -8.93 4.14 24.17
N THR A 193 -7.65 3.82 23.93
CA THR A 193 -6.82 4.59 22.98
C THR A 193 -7.37 4.45 21.57
N ALA A 194 -7.76 3.23 21.18
CA ALA A 194 -8.35 2.93 19.88
C ALA A 194 -9.68 3.67 19.70
N HIS A 195 -10.54 3.66 20.72
CA HIS A 195 -11.80 4.38 20.72
C HIS A 195 -11.58 5.88 20.56
N HIS A 196 -10.67 6.48 21.33
CA HIS A 196 -10.33 7.90 21.20
C HIS A 196 -9.78 8.24 19.80
N LEU A 197 -8.93 7.39 19.23
CA LEU A 197 -8.39 7.63 17.88
C LEU A 197 -9.48 7.56 16.80
N ILE A 198 -10.40 6.61 16.92
CA ILE A 198 -11.46 6.37 15.92
C ILE A 198 -12.60 7.38 16.07
N TYR A 199 -13.16 7.53 17.26
CA TYR A 199 -14.35 8.36 17.45
C TYR A 199 -14.00 9.82 17.74
N ASP A 200 -13.01 10.10 18.60
CA ASP A 200 -12.75 11.49 19.03
C ASP A 200 -11.85 12.24 18.03
N VAL A 201 -10.73 11.63 17.64
CA VAL A 201 -9.76 12.26 16.71
C VAL A 201 -10.26 12.18 15.28
N SER A 202 -10.66 10.99 14.84
CA SER A 202 -11.03 10.78 13.45
C SER A 202 -12.50 11.01 13.15
N ARG A 203 -13.38 11.13 14.15
CA ARG A 203 -14.83 11.31 14.01
C ARG A 203 -15.43 10.36 12.97
N MET A 204 -15.04 9.08 13.05
CA MET A 204 -15.57 8.01 12.21
C MET A 204 -16.69 7.32 13.00
N GLU A 205 -17.91 7.42 12.51
CA GLU A 205 -19.10 6.85 13.15
C GLU A 205 -19.68 5.70 12.32
N GLY A 206 -20.60 4.95 12.92
CA GLY A 206 -21.30 3.82 12.30
C GLY A 206 -20.41 2.63 11.98
N THR A 207 -20.84 1.87 10.97
CA THR A 207 -20.22 0.61 10.51
C THR A 207 -18.69 0.71 10.31
N MET A 208 -18.19 1.85 9.83
CA MET A 208 -16.75 2.04 9.57
C MET A 208 -15.93 2.12 10.87
N GLY A 209 -16.47 2.74 11.91
CA GLY A 209 -15.84 2.81 13.23
C GLY A 209 -15.72 1.44 13.87
N GLU A 210 -16.80 0.64 13.81
CA GLU A 210 -16.82 -0.73 14.31
C GLU A 210 -15.81 -1.63 13.57
N LEU A 211 -15.76 -1.52 12.24
CA LEU A 211 -14.81 -2.25 11.41
C LEU A 211 -13.36 -1.92 11.80
N LEU A 212 -13.05 -0.65 12.04
CA LEU A 212 -11.72 -0.25 12.48
C LEU A 212 -11.41 -0.75 13.89
N MET A 213 -12.37 -0.70 14.81
CA MET A 213 -12.21 -1.28 16.16
C MET A 213 -11.90 -2.78 16.09
N TRP A 214 -12.64 -3.53 15.27
CA TRP A 214 -12.37 -4.95 15.03
C TRP A 214 -10.97 -5.16 14.45
N GLN A 215 -10.57 -4.37 13.46
CA GLN A 215 -9.22 -4.44 12.88
C GLN A 215 -8.11 -4.13 13.90
N VAL A 216 -8.33 -3.17 14.80
CA VAL A 216 -7.37 -2.87 15.88
C VAL A 216 -7.24 -4.08 16.80
N LYS A 217 -8.36 -4.65 17.26
CA LYS A 217 -8.34 -5.84 18.12
C LYS A 217 -7.60 -7.00 17.45
N MET A 218 -7.91 -7.29 16.18
CA MET A 218 -7.20 -8.30 15.37
C MET A 218 -5.68 -8.09 15.37
N ILE A 219 -5.22 -6.86 15.12
CA ILE A 219 -3.79 -6.53 15.06
C ILE A 219 -3.13 -6.59 16.44
N GLN A 220 -3.82 -6.19 17.51
CA GLN A 220 -3.30 -6.29 18.87
C GLN A 220 -3.23 -7.73 19.36
N THR A 221 -4.21 -8.58 19.01
CA THR A 221 -4.16 -10.04 19.21
C THR A 221 -3.00 -10.66 18.45
N TYR A 222 -2.79 -10.29 17.18
CA TYR A 222 -1.64 -10.74 16.40
C TYR A 222 -0.30 -10.34 17.06
N ARG A 223 -0.19 -9.09 17.51
CA ARG A 223 0.97 -8.57 18.25
C ARG A 223 1.23 -9.36 19.54
N HIS A 224 0.20 -9.65 20.32
CA HIS A 224 0.30 -10.46 21.53
C HIS A 224 0.81 -11.87 21.20
N ASN A 225 0.17 -12.54 20.24
CA ASN A 225 0.52 -13.88 19.81
C ASN A 225 1.97 -13.99 19.28
N ILE A 226 2.49 -12.98 18.57
CA ILE A 226 3.91 -12.97 18.17
C ILE A 226 4.85 -12.86 19.37
N LYS A 227 4.55 -11.95 20.31
CA LYS A 227 5.40 -11.76 21.50
C LYS A 227 5.45 -13.03 22.34
N GLU A 228 4.32 -13.70 22.50
CA GLU A 228 4.25 -14.97 23.22
C GLU A 228 5.02 -16.08 22.49
N ARG A 229 4.91 -16.19 21.16
CA ARG A 229 5.76 -17.11 20.38
C ARG A 229 7.25 -16.82 20.54
N TYR A 230 7.63 -15.54 20.58
CA TYR A 230 9.01 -15.13 20.76
C TYR A 230 9.54 -15.46 22.17
N LYS A 231 8.75 -15.23 23.21
CA LYS A 231 9.08 -15.63 24.60
C LYS A 231 9.25 -17.14 24.73
N ARG A 232 8.33 -17.93 24.15
CA ARG A 232 8.43 -19.40 24.11
C ARG A 232 9.70 -19.86 23.40
N TRP A 233 10.03 -19.26 22.26
CA TRP A 233 11.26 -19.56 21.53
C TRP A 233 12.53 -19.23 22.35
N ARG A 234 12.51 -18.17 23.17
CA ARG A 234 13.59 -17.83 24.11
C ARG A 234 13.63 -18.68 25.39
N GLY A 235 12.78 -19.72 25.52
CA GLY A 235 12.80 -20.63 26.66
C GLY A 235 12.23 -20.07 27.96
N VAL A 236 11.48 -18.96 27.90
CA VAL A 236 10.80 -18.41 29.08
C VAL A 236 9.62 -19.33 29.41
N LYS A 237 9.72 -20.11 30.49
CA LYS A 237 8.67 -20.99 31.01
C LYS A 237 7.62 -20.17 31.77
N GLU A 238 6.83 -19.37 31.07
CA GLU A 238 5.54 -18.90 31.58
C GLU A 238 4.49 -20.03 31.40
N PRO A 239 3.48 -20.17 32.29
CA PRO A 239 2.41 -21.15 32.10
C PRO A 239 1.75 -20.92 30.74
N ALA A 240 1.30 -21.98 30.07
CA ALA A 240 0.83 -21.94 28.69
C ALA A 240 -0.36 -20.96 28.52
N ILE A 241 -0.06 -19.68 28.28
CA ILE A 241 -1.08 -18.68 27.94
C ILE A 241 -1.61 -19.09 26.56
N GLN A 242 -2.92 -19.36 26.51
CA GLN A 242 -3.63 -19.74 25.30
C GLN A 242 -3.53 -18.57 24.32
N LEU A 243 -3.16 -18.86 23.06
CA LEU A 243 -3.14 -17.82 22.03
C LEU A 243 -4.57 -17.25 21.95
N ASP A 244 -4.69 -15.94 22.09
CA ASP A 244 -5.99 -15.27 21.99
C ASP A 244 -6.61 -15.61 20.63
N ALA A 245 -7.85 -16.09 20.68
CA ALA A 245 -8.64 -16.27 19.48
C ALA A 245 -8.85 -14.91 18.83
N TYR A 246 -8.74 -14.87 17.51
CA TYR A 246 -9.06 -13.66 16.77
C TYR A 246 -10.55 -13.32 16.98
N PRO A 247 -10.91 -12.05 17.23
CA PRO A 247 -12.29 -11.66 17.46
C PRO A 247 -13.19 -12.08 16.28
N PRO A 248 -14.40 -12.62 16.55
CA PRO A 248 -15.33 -12.98 15.49
C PRO A 248 -15.68 -11.75 14.64
N TYR A 249 -15.95 -11.98 13.36
CA TYR A 249 -16.39 -10.93 12.45
C TYR A 249 -17.88 -10.64 12.71
N GLU A 250 -18.14 -9.75 13.67
CA GLU A 250 -19.48 -9.28 14.03
C GLU A 250 -19.49 -7.78 13.80
N ILE A 251 -19.86 -7.38 12.59
CA ILE A 251 -20.06 -5.97 12.24
C ILE A 251 -21.56 -5.81 11.99
N HIS A 252 -22.19 -4.90 12.72
CA HIS A 252 -23.57 -4.55 12.46
C HIS A 252 -23.57 -3.60 11.27
N TYR A 253 -23.88 -4.16 10.10
CA TYR A 253 -24.09 -3.34 8.93
C TYR A 253 -25.33 -2.47 9.17
N ASP A 254 -25.18 -1.16 9.03
CA ASP A 254 -26.31 -0.25 9.01
C ASP A 254 -27.22 -0.65 7.84
N HIS A 255 -28.34 -1.29 8.17
CA HIS A 255 -29.41 -1.58 7.22
C HIS A 255 -30.17 -0.29 6.95
N HIS A 256 -29.62 0.55 6.06
CA HIS A 256 -30.34 1.66 5.45
C HIS A 256 -31.08 1.21 4.19
#